data_AF-A0A7R9DBA1-F1
#
_entry.id   AF-A0A7R9DBA1-F1
#
_cell.length_a   1.000
_cell.length_b   1.000
_cell.length_c   1.000
_cell.angle_alpha   90.00
_cell.angle_beta   90.00
_cell.angle_gamma   90.00
#
_symmetry.space_group_name_H-M   'P 1'
#
loop_
_entity.id
_entity.type
_entity.pdbx_description
1 polymer ?
#
loop_
_entity_poly.entity_id
_entity_poly.type
_entity_poly.pdbx_seq_one_letter_code
_entity_poly.pdbx_strand_id
1 'polypeptide(L)'
;MDGFRVVKLNEVIRNVDIVITATGNKNVVTREHMDKMKNGCVVCNMGHSNTEIDVQNILLDGAAVDPMPNIAWFRRLSELSGVPSSELR
;
A
#
# COMPACT_ATOMS: atom_id res chain seq x y z
N MET A 1 -9.31 -16.29 -17.53
CA MET A 1 -9.00 -16.45 -16.07
C MET A 1 -8.62 -17.88 -15.74
N ASP A 2 -8.40 -18.72 -16.76
CA ASP A 2 -8.01 -20.13 -16.59
C ASP A 2 -6.59 -20.26 -16.04
N GLY A 3 -6.46 -20.95 -14.91
CA GLY A 3 -5.20 -21.18 -14.21
C GLY A 3 -4.84 -20.16 -13.13
N PHE A 4 -5.58 -19.05 -13.03
CA PHE A 4 -5.36 -18.05 -11.98
C PHE A 4 -6.47 -18.08 -10.93
N ARG A 5 -6.07 -18.00 -9.66
CA ARG A 5 -7.02 -17.93 -8.56
C ARG A 5 -7.69 -16.55 -8.55
N VAL A 6 -9.00 -16.54 -8.74
CA VAL A 6 -9.83 -15.34 -8.64
C VAL A 6 -10.30 -15.19 -7.22
N VAL A 7 -9.86 -14.14 -6.55
CA VAL A 7 -10.11 -13.89 -5.13
C VAL A 7 -10.34 -12.42 -4.88
N LYS A 8 -11.02 -12.11 -3.79
CA LYS A 8 -11.13 -10.73 -3.32
C LYS A 8 -9.81 -10.31 -2.68
N LEU A 9 -9.40 -9.07 -2.91
CA LEU A 9 -8.17 -8.52 -2.34
C LEU A 9 -8.11 -8.71 -0.82
N ASN A 10 -9.22 -8.44 -0.13
CA ASN A 10 -9.35 -8.58 1.33
C ASN A 10 -9.05 -10.00 1.87
N GLU A 11 -9.22 -11.04 1.06
CA GLU A 11 -8.97 -12.43 1.48
C GLU A 11 -7.49 -12.79 1.42
N VAL A 12 -6.71 -12.08 0.59
CA VAL A 12 -5.30 -12.41 0.33
C VAL A 12 -4.31 -11.35 0.81
N ILE A 13 -4.77 -10.15 1.13
CA ILE A 13 -3.93 -8.98 1.42
C ILE A 13 -2.83 -9.22 2.47
N ARG A 14 -3.10 -10.09 3.45
CA ARG A 14 -2.16 -10.43 4.54
C ARG A 14 -0.99 -11.32 4.11
N ASN A 15 -1.13 -12.00 2.97
CA ASN A 15 -0.23 -13.07 2.54
C ASN A 15 0.45 -12.77 1.19
N VAL A 16 0.10 -11.67 0.53
CA VAL A 16 0.64 -11.30 -0.78
C VAL A 16 1.97 -10.57 -0.62
N ASP A 17 2.92 -10.88 -1.48
CA ASP A 17 4.23 -10.21 -1.55
C ASP A 17 4.23 -9.03 -2.53
N ILE A 18 3.42 -9.09 -3.59
CA ILE A 18 3.36 -8.06 -4.63
C ILE A 18 1.90 -7.82 -5.05
N VAL A 19 1.47 -6.56 -5.01
CA VAL A 19 0.15 -6.11 -5.49
C VAL A 19 0.33 -5.16 -6.65
N ILE A 20 -0.34 -5.44 -7.78
CA ILE A 20 -0.35 -4.57 -8.95
C ILE A 20 -1.80 -4.20 -9.26
N THR A 21 -2.11 -2.91 -9.28
CA THR A 21 -3.42 -2.39 -9.71
C THR A 21 -3.39 -2.08 -11.21
N ALA A 22 -4.42 -2.51 -11.94
CA ALA A 22 -4.56 -2.30 -13.38
C ALA A 22 -6.05 -2.20 -13.77
N THR A 23 -6.85 -1.54 -12.95
CA THR A 23 -8.31 -1.57 -13.00
C THR A 23 -8.93 -0.36 -13.70
N GLY A 24 -8.21 0.77 -13.74
CA GLY A 24 -8.76 2.06 -14.15
C GLY A 24 -9.77 2.66 -13.16
N ASN A 25 -9.90 2.09 -11.96
CA ASN A 25 -10.87 2.53 -10.95
C ASN A 25 -10.17 3.13 -9.72
N LYS A 26 -10.87 4.02 -9.01
CA LYS A 26 -10.32 4.71 -7.83
C LYS A 26 -10.41 3.83 -6.58
N ASN A 27 -9.49 4.03 -5.66
CA ASN A 27 -9.53 3.45 -4.30
C ASN A 27 -9.62 1.92 -4.27
N VAL A 28 -8.90 1.25 -5.17
CA VAL A 28 -8.81 -0.22 -5.20
C VAL A 28 -7.96 -0.73 -4.05
N VAL A 29 -6.83 -0.07 -3.81
CA VAL A 29 -5.97 -0.32 -2.65
C VAL A 29 -6.02 0.91 -1.76
N THR A 30 -6.83 0.80 -0.70
CA THR A 30 -6.99 1.86 0.31
C THR A 30 -5.94 1.77 1.42
N ARG A 31 -5.86 2.83 2.22
CA ARG A 31 -5.02 2.87 3.43
C ARG A 31 -5.22 1.68 4.36
N GLU A 32 -6.46 1.26 4.58
CA GLU A 32 -6.79 0.10 5.44
C GLU A 32 -6.26 -1.23 4.90
N HIS A 33 -6.13 -1.36 3.57
CA HIS A 33 -5.55 -2.56 2.97
C HIS A 33 -4.05 -2.62 3.29
N MET A 34 -3.36 -1.48 3.25
CA MET A 34 -1.92 -1.41 3.53
C MET A 34 -1.57 -1.71 4.99
N ASP A 35 -2.42 -1.34 5.95
CA ASP A 35 -2.22 -1.75 7.35
C ASP A 35 -2.30 -3.27 7.56
N LYS A 36 -3.01 -3.96 6.67
CA LYS A 36 -3.18 -5.42 6.71
C LYS A 36 -2.15 -6.15 5.85
N MET A 37 -1.33 -5.45 5.07
CA MET A 37 -0.35 -6.08 4.19
C MET A 37 0.77 -6.76 4.97
N LYS A 38 1.37 -7.77 4.33
CA LYS A 38 2.59 -8.42 4.80
C LYS A 38 3.72 -7.39 4.87
N ASN A 39 4.57 -7.47 5.89
CA ASN A 39 5.77 -6.64 5.95
C ASN A 39 6.67 -6.92 4.72
N GLY A 40 7.13 -5.85 4.07
CA GLY A 40 7.89 -5.93 2.82
C GLY A 40 7.06 -6.19 1.56
N CYS A 41 5.71 -6.18 1.65
CA CYS A 41 4.85 -6.23 0.47
C CYS A 41 5.09 -5.02 -0.42
N VAL A 42 5.22 -5.26 -1.73
CA VAL A 42 5.40 -4.22 -2.74
C VAL A 42 4.06 -3.93 -3.40
N VAL A 43 3.69 -2.65 -3.50
CA VAL A 43 2.45 -2.21 -4.13
C VAL A 43 2.80 -1.28 -5.29
N CYS A 44 2.24 -1.56 -6.46
CA CYS A 44 2.48 -0.79 -7.69
C CYS A 44 1.17 -0.54 -8.43
N ASN A 45 1.12 0.57 -9.15
CA ASN A 45 0.04 0.84 -10.09
C ASN A 45 0.56 0.77 -11.52
N MET A 46 -0.08 -0.04 -12.36
CA MET A 46 0.17 -0.14 -13.80
C MET A 46 -0.96 0.49 -14.63
N GLY A 47 -2.01 0.99 -13.97
CA GLY A 47 -3.12 1.68 -14.62
C GLY A 47 -2.80 3.10 -15.08
N HIS A 48 -3.72 3.69 -15.86
CA HIS A 48 -3.56 5.03 -16.44
C HIS A 48 -3.69 6.16 -15.40
N SER A 49 -4.48 5.95 -14.34
CA SER A 49 -4.69 6.95 -13.29
C SER A 49 -3.96 6.55 -12.02
N ASN A 50 -3.30 7.51 -11.37
CA ASN A 50 -2.65 7.37 -10.07
C ASN A 50 -3.64 7.22 -8.89
N THR A 51 -4.95 7.18 -9.15
CA THR A 51 -6.00 7.15 -8.12
C THR A 51 -6.42 5.73 -7.71
N GLU A 52 -5.82 4.68 -8.30
CA GLU A 52 -6.12 3.29 -7.91
C GLU A 52 -5.61 2.95 -6.51
N ILE A 53 -4.51 3.60 -6.10
CA ILE A 53 -3.87 3.44 -4.79
C ILE A 53 -4.04 4.73 -4.00
N ASP A 54 -4.51 4.61 -2.77
CA ASP A 54 -4.72 5.73 -1.86
C ASP A 54 -3.40 6.21 -1.23
N VAL A 55 -2.56 6.86 -2.05
CA VAL A 55 -1.26 7.39 -1.62
C VAL A 55 -1.42 8.63 -0.74
N GLN A 56 -2.49 9.42 -0.93
CA GLN A 56 -2.70 10.66 -0.18
C GLN A 56 -2.85 10.40 1.32
N ASN A 57 -3.67 9.43 1.72
CA ASN A 57 -3.85 9.14 3.14
C ASN A 57 -2.57 8.59 3.79
N ILE A 58 -1.72 7.89 3.03
CA ILE A 58 -0.41 7.43 3.54
C ILE A 58 0.52 8.61 3.84
N LEU A 59 0.56 9.60 2.95
CA LEU A 59 1.39 10.80 3.14
C LEU A 59 0.90 11.65 4.30
N LEU A 60 -0.43 11.76 4.47
CA LEU A 60 -1.03 12.50 5.58
C LEU A 60 -0.73 11.88 6.96
N ASP A 61 -0.58 10.56 7.01
CA ASP A 61 -0.22 9.83 8.24
C ASP A 61 1.24 10.06 8.67
N GLY A 62 2.09 10.70 7.85
CA GLY A 62 3.52 10.90 8.13
C GLY A 62 4.29 9.57 8.20
N ALA A 63 3.77 8.54 7.52
CA ALA A 63 4.24 7.17 7.63
C ALA A 63 5.10 6.72 6.43
N ALA A 64 5.48 7.65 5.55
CA ALA A 64 6.14 7.38 4.30
C ALA A 64 7.52 8.04 4.23
N VAL A 65 8.53 7.27 3.86
CA VAL A 65 9.89 7.74 3.61
C VAL A 65 10.26 7.44 2.16
N ASP A 66 10.80 8.40 1.42
CA ASP A 66 11.22 8.23 0.03
C ASP A 66 12.74 7.97 -0.07
N PRO A 67 13.22 6.71 -0.03
CA PRO A 67 14.64 6.40 -0.11
C PRO A 67 15.27 6.75 -1.47
N MET A 68 14.47 6.77 -2.55
CA MET A 68 14.93 7.11 -3.90
C MET A 68 13.75 7.51 -4.79
N PRO A 69 13.99 8.15 -5.95
CA PRO A 69 12.91 8.57 -6.86
C PRO A 69 11.98 7.41 -7.22
N ASN A 70 10.67 7.66 -7.09
CA ASN A 70 9.58 6.72 -7.37
C ASN A 70 9.48 5.51 -6.43
N ILE A 71 10.21 5.49 -5.31
CA ILE A 71 10.08 4.46 -4.28
C ILE A 71 9.78 5.14 -2.95
N ALA A 72 8.69 4.73 -2.31
CA ALA A 72 8.31 5.11 -0.96
C ALA A 72 8.21 3.86 -0.08
N TRP A 73 8.80 3.93 1.11
CA TRP A 73 8.63 2.95 2.17
C TRP A 73 7.54 3.43 3.12
N PHE A 74 6.58 2.56 3.36
CA PHE A 74 5.46 2.84 4.25
C PHE A 74 5.57 2.00 5.53
N ARG A 75 5.32 2.63 6.68
CA ARG A 75 5.18 1.93 7.97
C ARG A 75 3.73 1.92 8.43
N ARG A 76 3.30 0.82 9.05
CA ARG A 76 1.92 0.72 9.56
C ARG A 76 1.73 1.66 10.75
N LEU A 77 0.51 2.18 10.94
CA LEU A 77 0.21 3.04 12.11
C LEU A 77 0.48 2.33 13.44
N SER A 78 0.26 1.01 13.50
CA SER A 78 0.59 0.20 14.68
C SER A 78 2.08 0.17 15.01
N GLU A 79 2.94 0.48 14.04
CA GLU A 79 4.39 0.55 14.22
C GLU A 79 4.85 1.97 14.61
N LEU A 80 3.97 2.97 14.50
CA LEU A 80 4.27 4.36 14.86
C LEU A 80 3.96 4.68 16.33
N SER A 81 3.14 3.88 17.02
CA SER A 81 2.68 4.16 18.39
C SER A 81 3.78 4.16 19.47
N GLY A 82 5.03 3.84 19.11
CA GLY A 82 6.20 3.92 19.99
C GLY A 82 7.34 4.77 19.44
N VAL A 83 7.15 5.43 18.30
CA VAL A 83 8.17 6.26 17.66
C VAL A 83 7.97 7.71 18.13
N PRO A 84 8.98 8.35 18.74
CA PRO A 84 8.87 9.74 19.16
C PRO A 84 8.58 10.64 17.94
N SER A 85 7.74 11.67 18.11
CA SER A 85 7.30 12.54 17.01
C SER A 85 8.45 13.22 16.25
N SER A 86 9.66 13.26 16.81
CA SER A 86 10.89 13.75 16.15
C SER A 86 11.44 12.80 15.07
N GLU A 87 11.06 11.52 15.08
CA GLU A 87 11.49 10.50 14.13
C GLU A 87 10.41 10.18 13.08
N LEU A 88 9.20 10.73 13.22
CA LEU A 88 8.19 10.76 12.18
C LEU A 88 8.63 11.80 11.14
N ARG A 89 9.15 11.33 10.01
CA ARG A 89 9.53 12.14 8.85
C ARG A 89 8.98 11.51 7.59
#